data_AF-A0A1V9G3N9-F1
#
_entry.id   AF-A0A1V9G3N9-F1
#
_cell.length_a   1.000
_cell.length_b   1.000
_cell.length_c   1.000
_cell.angle_alpha   90.00
_cell.angle_beta   90.00
_cell.angle_gamma   90.00
#
_symmetry.space_group_name_H-M   'P 1'
#
loop_
_entity.id
_entity.type
_entity.pdbx_description
1 polymer ?
#
loop_
_entity_poly.entity_id
_entity_poly.type
_entity_poly.pdbx_seq_one_letter_code
_entity_poly.pdbx_strand_id
1 'polypeptide(L)'
;MVINDKEFPVVIQAYQPSANGELFVAEQMVRNQVEVDAFSSRYAGYVIKARVVKENEMAPEYGNGTRTVDGTRTVDGTRRTAVHRRGMPVWAIFLLIVVLLVVVGLTTGWIQRTFALNL
;
A
#
# COMPACT_ATOMS: atom_id res chain seq x y z
N MET A 1 -12.27 12.95 -19.30
CA MET A 1 -12.62 12.25 -18.04
C MET A 1 -13.62 13.13 -17.32
N VAL A 2 -14.75 12.61 -16.86
CA VAL A 2 -15.77 13.39 -16.16
C VAL A 2 -16.06 12.69 -14.84
N ILE A 3 -15.94 13.42 -13.72
CA ILE A 3 -16.21 12.93 -12.37
C ILE A 3 -17.50 13.58 -11.88
N ASN A 4 -18.33 12.84 -11.13
CA ASN A 4 -19.57 13.40 -10.61
C ASN A 4 -19.28 14.38 -9.46
N ASP A 5 -19.97 15.51 -9.42
CA ASP A 5 -19.77 16.55 -8.40
C ASP A 5 -19.98 16.05 -6.95
N LYS A 6 -20.75 14.98 -6.76
CA LYS A 6 -21.00 14.37 -5.44
C LYS A 6 -19.87 13.45 -4.95
N GLU A 7 -18.92 13.10 -5.81
CA GLU A 7 -17.83 12.18 -5.50
C GLU A 7 -16.56 12.93 -5.02
N PHE A 8 -16.56 14.27 -5.13
CA PHE A 8 -15.47 15.08 -4.60
C PHE A 8 -15.48 15.12 -3.05
N PRO A 9 -14.30 15.18 -2.42
CA PRO A 9 -12.96 15.21 -3.01
C PRO A 9 -12.49 13.82 -3.47
N VAL A 10 -11.79 13.79 -4.61
CA VAL A 10 -11.15 12.56 -5.13
C VAL A 10 -9.65 12.75 -5.26
N VAL A 11 -8.90 11.67 -5.14
CA VAL A 11 -7.46 11.66 -5.42
C VAL A 11 -7.26 11.14 -6.83
N ILE A 12 -6.56 11.91 -7.65
CA ILE A 12 -6.14 11.51 -8.99
C ILE A 12 -4.63 11.23 -9.00
N GLN A 13 -4.26 10.13 -9.66
CA GLN A 13 -2.90 9.64 -9.77
C GLN A 13 -2.53 9.49 -11.24
N ALA A 14 -1.37 9.99 -11.63
CA ALA A 14 -0.82 9.85 -12.97
C ALA A 14 0.25 8.77 -13.00
N TYR A 15 0.18 7.90 -14.00
CA TYR A 15 1.11 6.79 -14.22
C TYR A 15 1.71 6.86 -15.62
N GLN A 16 3.03 6.73 -15.73
CA GLN A 16 3.71 6.64 -17.01
C GLN A 16 3.62 5.21 -17.54
N PRO A 17 3.14 5.00 -18.78
CA PRO A 17 3.17 3.69 -19.40
C PRO A 17 4.62 3.29 -19.69
N SER A 18 5.06 2.15 -19.16
CA SER A 18 6.36 1.55 -19.42
C SER A 18 6.18 0.11 -19.88
N ALA A 19 7.19 -0.44 -20.58
CA ALA A 19 7.13 -1.79 -21.17
C ALA A 19 6.83 -2.91 -20.14
N ASN A 20 7.16 -2.68 -18.86
CA ASN A 20 6.98 -3.65 -17.77
C ASN A 20 5.93 -3.22 -16.73
N GLY A 21 5.14 -2.17 -16.98
CA GLY A 21 4.08 -1.73 -16.08
C GLY A 21 3.86 -0.21 -16.05
N GLU A 22 3.09 0.24 -15.07
CA GLU A 22 2.73 1.64 -14.86
C GLU A 22 3.61 2.26 -13.76
N LEU A 23 4.39 3.29 -14.08
CA LEU A 23 5.24 4.00 -13.11
C LEU A 23 4.47 5.17 -12.51
N PHE A 24 4.35 5.22 -11.19
CA PHE A 24 3.74 6.35 -10.48
C PHE A 24 4.55 7.64 -10.69
N VAL A 25 3.88 8.71 -11.13
CA VAL A 25 4.51 10.02 -11.41
C VAL A 25 4.05 11.07 -10.42
N ALA A 26 2.73 11.21 -10.23
CA ALA A 26 2.15 12.28 -9.43
C ALA A 26 0.82 11.86 -8.82
N GLU A 27 0.50 12.44 -7.66
CA GLU A 27 -0.79 12.33 -6.98
C GLU A 27 -1.27 13.73 -6.58
N GLN A 28 -2.55 14.02 -6.81
CA GLN A 28 -3.18 15.26 -6.36
C GLN A 28 -4.59 14.99 -5.87
N MET A 29 -4.96 15.59 -4.74
CA MET A 29 -6.36 15.65 -4.31
C MET A 29 -7.04 16.81 -5.04
N VAL A 30 -8.13 16.49 -5.75
CA VAL A 30 -8.91 17.45 -6.52
C VAL A 30 -10.31 17.56 -5.95
N ARG A 31 -10.85 18.78 -5.96
CA ARG A 31 -12.11 19.14 -5.33
C ARG A 31 -13.19 19.53 -6.33
N ASN A 32 -12.82 19.74 -7.59
CA ASN A 32 -13.74 20.10 -8.66
C ASN A 32 -13.25 19.56 -10.02
N GLN A 33 -14.14 19.60 -11.02
CA GLN A 33 -13.84 19.13 -12.37
C GLN A 33 -12.74 19.98 -13.07
N VAL A 34 -12.63 21.27 -12.77
CA VAL A 34 -11.62 22.15 -13.38
C VAL A 34 -10.20 21.72 -12.98
N GLU A 35 -10.01 21.31 -11.73
CA GLU A 35 -8.75 20.78 -11.22
C GLU A 35 -8.39 19.42 -11.84
N VAL A 36 -9.40 18.59 -12.10
CA VAL A 36 -9.24 17.32 -12.83
C VAL A 36 -8.74 17.59 -14.25
N ASP A 37 -9.33 18.55 -14.95
CA ASP A 37 -8.96 18.88 -16.32
C ASP A 37 -7.56 19.51 -16.39
N ALA A 38 -7.23 20.38 -15.43
CA ALA A 38 -5.90 20.96 -15.32
C ALA A 38 -4.82 19.90 -15.07
N PHE A 39 -5.08 18.93 -14.18
CA PHE A 39 -4.17 17.82 -13.92
C PHE A 39 -4.04 16.91 -15.15
N SER A 40 -5.17 16.59 -15.80
CA SER A 40 -5.20 15.72 -16.97
C SER A 40 -4.44 16.33 -18.16
N SER A 41 -4.52 17.65 -18.31
CA SER A 41 -3.75 18.39 -19.31
C SER A 41 -2.24 18.34 -19.05
N ARG A 42 -1.82 18.51 -17.78
CA ARG A 42 -0.39 18.45 -17.38
C ARG A 42 0.22 17.08 -17.58
N TYR A 43 -0.56 16.03 -17.36
CA TYR A 43 -0.13 14.64 -17.53
C TYR A 43 -0.81 14.00 -18.76
N ALA A 44 -0.94 14.75 -19.84
CA ALA A 44 -1.44 14.21 -21.11
C ALA A 44 -0.52 13.08 -21.60
N GLY A 45 -1.11 11.95 -21.98
CA GLY A 45 -0.39 10.73 -22.39
C GLY A 45 0.01 9.80 -21.24
N TYR A 46 -0.26 10.19 -19.98
CA TYR A 46 -0.14 9.30 -18.82
C TYR A 46 -1.47 8.62 -18.54
N VAL A 47 -1.43 7.43 -17.93
CA VAL A 47 -2.62 6.74 -17.44
C VAL A 47 -3.08 7.41 -16.14
N ILE A 48 -4.28 7.97 -16.13
CA ILE A 48 -4.84 8.66 -14.97
C ILE A 48 -5.83 7.74 -14.26
N LYS A 49 -5.63 7.54 -12.96
CA LYS A 49 -6.54 6.76 -12.11
C LYS A 49 -7.11 7.66 -11.02
N ALA A 50 -8.42 7.55 -10.79
CA ALA A 50 -9.11 8.21 -9.68
C ALA A 50 -9.42 7.20 -8.58
N ARG A 51 -9.29 7.65 -7.33
CA ARG A 51 -9.70 6.92 -6.14
C ARG A 51 -10.42 7.87 -5.18
N VAL A 52 -11.42 7.37 -4.48
CA VAL A 52 -12.10 8.11 -3.42
C VAL A 52 -11.11 8.34 -2.27
N VAL A 53 -11.08 9.56 -1.73
CA VAL A 53 -10.24 9.90 -0.58
C VAL A 53 -10.71 9.07 0.62
N LYS A 54 -9.81 8.35 1.27
CA LYS A 54 -10.15 7.64 2.52
C LYS A 54 -10.29 8.66 3.65
N GLU A 55 -11.20 8.44 4.58
CA GLU A 55 -11.44 9.33 5.74
C GLU A 55 -10.16 9.63 6.54
N ASN A 56 -9.20 8.69 6.54
CA ASN A 56 -7.90 8.82 7.19
C ASN A 56 -6.90 9.74 6.45
N GLU A 57 -7.19 10.13 5.21
CA GLU A 57 -6.37 11.02 4.36
C GLU A 57 -6.99 12.43 4.28
N MET A 58 -8.21 12.62 4.80
CA MET A 58 -8.88 13.92 4.92
C MET A 58 -8.39 14.73 6.13
N ALA A 59 -7.61 14.12 7.02
CA ALA A 59 -6.97 14.85 8.10
C ALA A 59 -5.99 15.86 7.48
N PRO A 60 -6.16 17.17 7.68
CA PRO A 60 -5.15 18.12 7.28
C PRO A 60 -3.87 17.71 8.01
N GLU A 61 -2.83 17.36 7.24
CA GLU A 61 -1.48 17.15 7.74
C GLU A 61 -0.88 18.50 8.19
N TYR A 62 -1.56 19.17 9.11
CA TYR A 62 -0.99 20.10 10.09
C TYR A 62 -0.64 19.34 11.37
N GLY A 63 -0.27 18.06 11.25
CA GLY A 63 0.45 17.33 12.28
C GLY A 63 1.93 17.64 12.12
N ASN A 64 2.34 18.85 12.48
CA ASN A 64 3.75 19.22 12.59
C ASN A 64 4.35 18.35 13.72
N GLY A 65 4.77 17.15 13.36
CA GLY A 65 5.43 16.16 14.22
C GLY A 65 6.82 16.65 14.60
N THR A 66 6.89 17.80 15.26
CA THR A 66 8.09 18.30 15.89
C THR A 66 8.29 17.49 17.15
N ARG A 67 8.88 16.29 17.02
CA ARG A 67 9.36 15.54 18.17
C ARG A 67 10.65 16.21 18.64
N THR A 68 10.53 17.16 19.56
CA THR A 68 11.68 17.73 20.26
C THR A 68 12.29 16.65 21.15
N VAL A 69 13.33 15.98 20.67
CA VAL A 69 14.25 15.21 21.51
C VAL A 69 15.53 16.03 21.58
N ASP A 70 15.77 16.66 22.73
CA ASP A 70 17.04 17.26 23.14
C ASP A 70 17.69 18.25 22.14
N GLY A 71 17.04 19.41 21.95
CA GLY A 71 17.66 20.63 21.39
C GLY A 71 18.14 20.56 19.93
N THR A 72 18.08 19.39 19.29
CA THR A 72 18.61 19.17 17.95
C THR A 72 17.45 19.02 16.98
N ARG A 73 17.22 20.06 16.16
CA ARG A 73 16.22 20.04 15.08
C ARG A 73 16.70 19.07 13.99
N THR A 74 16.18 17.85 13.98
CA THR A 74 16.32 16.92 12.86
C THR A 74 15.06 16.98 12.01
N VAL A 75 15.16 17.59 10.83
CA VAL A 75 14.09 17.61 9.83
C VAL A 75 14.14 16.28 9.09
N ASP A 76 13.54 15.24 9.67
CA ASP A 76 13.41 13.95 9.00
C ASP A 76 12.16 13.94 8.12
N GLY A 77 12.23 14.75 7.05
CA GLY A 77 11.20 14.83 6.01
C GLY A 77 11.25 13.63 5.09
N THR A 78 11.14 12.41 5.62
CA THR A 78 11.09 11.23 4.77
C THR A 78 9.64 11.00 4.32
N ARG A 79 9.22 11.70 3.24
CA ARG A 79 8.11 11.28 2.38
C ARG A 79 8.47 9.93 1.75
N ARG A 80 8.26 8.84 2.50
CA ARG A 80 8.33 7.49 1.95
C ARG A 80 7.05 7.28 1.18
N THR A 81 7.14 7.49 -0.13
CA THR A 81 6.29 6.84 -1.12
C THR A 81 5.96 5.44 -0.61
N ALA A 82 4.67 5.18 -0.40
CA ALA A 82 4.17 3.87 -0.08
C ALA A 82 4.33 2.98 -1.31
N VAL A 83 5.58 2.60 -1.61
CA VAL A 83 5.89 1.43 -2.41
C VAL A 83 5.23 0.30 -1.66
N HIS A 84 4.08 -0.16 -2.14
CA HIS A 84 3.54 -1.48 -1.83
C HIS A 84 4.58 -2.49 -2.31
N ARG A 85 5.68 -2.63 -1.56
CA ARG A 85 6.44 -3.87 -1.53
C ARG A 85 5.39 -4.87 -1.12
N ARG A 86 4.97 -5.68 -2.07
CA ARG A 86 4.09 -6.84 -1.89
C ARG A 86 4.86 -7.78 -0.96
N GLY A 87 4.87 -7.44 0.32
CA GLY A 87 5.51 -8.23 1.35
C GLY A 87 4.88 -9.60 1.28
N MET A 88 5.69 -10.65 1.31
CA MET A 88 5.18 -11.99 1.46
C MET A 88 4.22 -11.95 2.66
N PRO A 89 2.95 -12.26 2.43
CA PRO A 89 1.97 -12.05 3.47
C PRO A 89 2.31 -13.01 4.59
N VAL A 90 2.29 -12.54 5.84
CA VAL A 90 2.81 -13.27 7.01
C VAL A 90 2.22 -14.69 7.14
N TRP A 91 1.02 -14.92 6.60
CA TRP A 91 0.39 -16.24 6.52
C TRP A 91 1.17 -17.25 5.64
N ALA A 92 1.92 -16.80 4.63
CA ALA A 92 2.75 -17.67 3.79
C ALA A 92 3.94 -18.26 4.57
N ILE A 93 4.55 -17.47 5.47
CA ILE A 93 5.61 -17.94 6.37
C ILE A 93 5.03 -18.95 7.37
N PHE A 94 3.85 -18.66 7.91
CA PHE A 94 3.15 -19.58 8.81
C PHE A 94 2.82 -20.91 8.11
N LEU A 95 2.31 -20.88 6.88
CA LEU A 95 2.03 -22.09 6.09
C LEU A 95 3.29 -22.94 5.88
N LEU A 96 4.42 -22.31 5.55
CA LEU A 96 5.70 -22.99 5.35
C LEU A 96 6.16 -23.71 6.63
N ILE A 97 6.02 -23.06 7.78
CA ILE A 97 6.35 -23.68 9.09
C ILE A 97 5.43 -24.86 9.39
N VAL A 98 4.13 -24.74 9.12
CA VAL A 98 3.16 -25.83 9.33
C VAL A 98 3.50 -27.05 8.47
N VAL A 99 3.82 -26.84 7.19
CA VAL A 99 4.22 -27.93 6.29
C VAL A 99 5.48 -28.62 6.80
N LEU A 100 6.48 -27.85 7.24
CA LEU A 100 7.72 -28.41 7.82
C LEU A 100 7.43 -29.26 9.07
N LEU A 101 6.56 -28.78 9.97
CA LEU A 101 6.16 -29.52 11.17
C LEU A 101 5.44 -30.83 10.85
N VAL A 102 4.57 -30.84 9.83
CA VAL A 102 3.89 -32.05 9.38
C VAL A 102 4.89 -33.07 8.86
N VAL A 103 5.82 -32.65 7.98
CA VAL A 103 6.86 -33.54 7.44
C VAL A 103 7.71 -34.12 8.57
N VAL A 104 8.21 -33.28 9.47
CA VAL A 104 9.01 -33.73 10.63
C VAL A 104 8.19 -34.66 11.53
N GLY A 105 6.93 -34.35 11.81
CA GLY A 105 6.05 -35.20 12.62
C GLY A 105 5.78 -36.57 12.00
N LEU A 106 5.69 -36.64 10.66
CA LEU A 106 5.55 -37.88 9.90
C LEU A 106 6.86 -38.67 9.85
N THR A 107 8.00 -38.04 9.54
CA THR A 107 9.30 -38.72 9.42
C THR A 107 9.88 -39.16 10.75
N THR A 108 9.64 -38.38 11.81
CA THR A 108 10.13 -38.67 13.17
C THR A 108 9.28 -39.74 13.86
N GLY A 109 8.20 -40.22 13.21
CA GLY A 109 7.26 -41.16 13.80
C GLY A 109 6.52 -40.59 15.02
N TRP A 110 6.50 -39.26 15.17
CA TRP A 110 5.84 -38.60 16.29
C TRP A 110 4.34 -38.87 16.28
N ILE A 111 3.75 -38.88 15.07
CA ILE A 111 2.35 -39.25 14.85
C ILE A 111 2.06 -40.72 15.23
N GLN A 112 3.06 -41.61 15.17
CA GLN A 112 2.91 -43.02 15.57
C GLN A 112 3.07 -43.22 17.09
N ARG A 113 3.84 -42.35 17.77
CA ARG A 113 4.01 -42.42 19.23
C ARG A 113 2.83 -41.83 20.02
N THR A 114 2.16 -40.81 19.48
CA THR A 114 1.01 -40.17 20.15
C THR A 114 -0.30 -40.88 19.84
N PHE A 115 -0.47 -41.38 18.61
CA PHE A 115 -1.54 -42.30 18.27
C PHE A 115 -0.98 -43.71 18.36
N ALA A 116 -1.05 -44.31 19.55
CA ALA A 116 -0.87 -45.73 19.75
C ALA A 116 -1.96 -46.52 18.99
N LEU A 117 -1.89 -46.52 17.66
CA LEU A 117 -2.65 -47.40 16.80
C LEU A 117 -1.98 -48.77 16.90
N ASN A 118 -2.46 -49.50 17.90
CA ASN A 118 -2.34 -50.95 17.98
C ASN A 118 -3.05 -51.50 16.74
N LEU A 119 -2.29 -51.84 15.71
CA LEU A 119 -2.76 -52.67 14.59
C LEU A 119 -2.20 -54.08 14.78
#